data_AF-A0A841NPU1-F1
#
_entry.id   AF-A0A841NPU1-F1
#
_cell.length_a   1.000
_cell.length_b   1.000
_cell.length_c   1.000
_cell.angle_alpha   90.00
_cell.angle_beta   90.00
_cell.angle_gamma   90.00
#
_symmetry.space_group_name_H-M   'P 1'
#
loop_
_entity.id
_entity.type
_entity.pdbx_description
1 polymer ?
#
loop_
_entity_poly.entity_id
_entity_poly.type
_entity_poly.pdbx_seq_one_letter_code
_entity_poly.pdbx_strand_id
1 'polypeptide(L)'
;MKKILFIAFPSLLFSQNVGINNNSPSATLDIISSNTNSATKALRISNSTPTEILTVQNDGNVGVNSPTSTANTAQLNVNSGAVSKSVLKLNNLSNTKDKSILSGVNYNQFSNLVVDNNGNVFKQFDIKTTNTSASTFDGSYTATTASTSLTNLSGGNIIHFQILTPDFNLGTGDVLYADITWTRNAGFVVSNYGYDSSSATINPMTVNGAGTNTLTFDFANGADLVFSVSLTGSVGAGVNMGSLNYSIGGTGATSAPFNVYYSFKSR
;
A
#
# COMPACT_ATOMS: atom_id res chain seq x y z
N MET A 1 43.03 -69.78 34.15
CA MET A 1 43.19 -68.51 33.40
C MET A 1 41.88 -67.73 33.51
N LYS A 2 41.89 -66.54 34.12
CA LYS A 2 40.68 -65.71 34.32
C LYS A 2 40.25 -65.11 32.97
N LYS A 3 39.02 -65.35 32.52
CA LYS A 3 38.43 -64.68 31.35
C LYS A 3 37.88 -63.33 31.81
N ILE A 4 38.48 -62.24 31.35
CA ILE A 4 37.92 -60.89 31.54
C ILE A 4 36.94 -60.67 30.39
N LEU A 5 35.65 -60.54 30.71
CA LEU A 5 34.61 -60.14 29.77
C LEU A 5 34.60 -58.61 29.71
N PHE A 6 35.00 -58.05 28.57
CA PHE A 6 34.96 -56.61 28.33
C PHE A 6 33.58 -56.26 27.76
N ILE A 7 32.71 -55.65 28.57
CA ILE A 7 31.42 -55.11 28.12
C ILE A 7 31.68 -53.67 27.69
N ALA A 8 31.72 -53.43 26.37
CA ALA A 8 31.69 -52.07 25.84
C ALA A 8 30.27 -51.51 26.01
N PHE A 9 30.12 -50.45 26.81
CA PHE A 9 28.92 -49.61 26.78
C PHE A 9 29.07 -48.65 25.59
N PRO A 10 28.36 -48.83 24.46
CA PRO A 10 28.31 -47.77 23.46
C PRO A 10 27.62 -46.57 24.12
N SER A 11 28.31 -45.43 24.11
CA SER A 11 27.77 -44.14 24.52
C SER A 11 26.44 -43.89 23.80
N LEU A 12 25.34 -43.87 24.55
CA LEU A 12 24.03 -43.47 24.05
C LEU A 12 24.09 -41.97 23.73
N LEU A 13 24.38 -41.64 22.46
CA LEU A 13 24.30 -40.27 21.96
C LEU A 13 22.83 -39.87 21.88
N PHE A 14 22.28 -39.30 22.95
CA PHE A 14 20.96 -38.69 22.95
C PHE A 14 21.03 -37.27 22.42
N SER A 15 21.14 -37.12 21.11
CA SER A 15 20.60 -35.93 20.43
C SER A 15 19.43 -36.38 19.59
N GLN A 16 18.35 -36.76 20.27
CA GLN A 16 17.11 -37.16 19.62
C GLN A 16 16.18 -35.95 19.59
N ASN A 17 15.57 -35.71 18.44
CA ASN A 17 14.44 -34.81 18.32
C ASN A 17 13.28 -35.32 19.21
N VAL A 18 12.54 -34.41 19.83
CA VAL A 18 11.36 -34.74 20.63
C VAL A 18 10.13 -34.76 19.73
N GLY A 19 9.57 -35.94 19.52
CA GLY A 19 8.30 -36.13 18.84
C GLY A 19 7.15 -36.26 19.83
N ILE A 20 6.12 -35.43 19.70
CA ILE A 20 4.83 -35.65 20.34
C ILE A 20 3.85 -36.12 19.26
N ASN A 21 3.41 -37.38 19.39
CA ASN A 21 2.57 -38.04 18.38
C ASN A 21 3.22 -38.10 16.98
N ASN A 22 4.55 -38.10 16.93
CA ASN A 22 5.35 -38.26 15.70
C ASN A 22 6.52 -39.22 15.95
N ASN A 23 6.54 -40.35 15.25
CA ASN A 23 7.58 -41.38 15.38
C ASN A 23 8.84 -41.10 14.56
N SER A 24 8.80 -40.11 13.67
CA SER A 24 9.93 -39.69 12.85
C SER A 24 10.06 -38.16 12.88
N PRO A 25 10.44 -37.55 14.02
CA PRO A 25 10.48 -36.10 14.19
C PRO A 25 11.49 -35.43 13.24
N SER A 26 11.03 -34.44 12.48
CA SER A 26 11.83 -33.68 11.52
C SER A 26 12.45 -32.40 12.09
N ALA A 27 11.99 -31.97 13.27
CA ALA A 27 12.48 -30.81 14.01
C ALA A 27 12.82 -31.18 15.46
N THR A 28 13.63 -30.35 16.15
CA THR A 28 14.02 -30.58 17.56
C THR A 28 12.82 -30.81 18.49
N LEU A 29 11.70 -30.12 18.23
CA LEU A 29 10.39 -30.42 18.78
C LEU A 29 9.40 -30.51 17.61
N ASP A 30 8.79 -31.66 17.44
CA ASP A 30 7.84 -31.96 16.36
C ASP A 30 6.54 -32.48 16.97
N ILE A 31 5.46 -31.71 16.83
CA ILE A 31 4.15 -32.00 17.41
C ILE A 31 3.17 -32.22 16.26
N ILE A 32 2.61 -33.43 16.17
CA ILE A 32 1.50 -33.73 15.26
C ILE A 32 0.22 -33.83 16.09
N SER A 33 -0.77 -32.98 15.82
CA SER A 33 -2.05 -33.08 16.52
C SER A 33 -2.77 -34.40 16.24
N SER A 34 -3.63 -34.83 17.16
CA SER A 34 -4.37 -36.10 17.05
C SER A 34 -5.53 -36.06 16.04
N ASN A 35 -5.90 -34.88 15.53
CA ASN A 35 -6.87 -34.70 14.45
C ASN A 35 -6.53 -33.42 13.66
N THR A 36 -7.42 -33.03 12.73
CA THR A 36 -7.24 -31.91 11.80
C THR A 36 -8.31 -30.81 11.90
N ASN A 37 -9.20 -30.88 12.91
CA ASN A 37 -10.33 -29.95 13.03
C ASN A 37 -10.13 -28.94 14.18
N SER A 38 -10.90 -27.85 14.17
CA SER A 38 -10.78 -26.78 15.17
C SER A 38 -11.29 -27.15 16.57
N ALA A 39 -11.81 -28.37 16.80
CA ALA A 39 -12.40 -28.73 18.09
C ALA A 39 -11.34 -28.90 19.20
N THR A 40 -10.10 -29.22 18.82
CA THR A 40 -9.00 -29.43 19.77
C THR A 40 -7.72 -28.71 19.32
N LYS A 41 -6.72 -28.72 20.20
CA LYS A 41 -5.53 -27.88 20.11
C LYS A 41 -4.27 -28.72 19.92
N ALA A 42 -3.40 -28.27 19.05
CA ALA A 42 -2.08 -28.85 18.81
C ALA A 42 -1.10 -28.35 19.87
N LEU A 43 -1.23 -27.08 20.27
CA LEU A 43 -0.46 -26.47 21.35
C LEU A 43 -1.33 -25.51 22.16
N ARG A 44 -1.21 -25.58 23.48
CA ARG A 44 -1.82 -24.63 24.42
C ARG A 44 -0.75 -24.18 25.42
N ILE A 45 -0.59 -22.87 25.54
CA ILE A 45 0.22 -22.25 26.60
C ILE A 45 -0.72 -21.43 27.48
N SER A 46 -0.66 -21.67 28.79
CA SER A 46 -1.46 -20.95 29.79
C SER A 46 -0.56 -20.27 30.81
N ASN A 47 -1.04 -19.20 31.42
CA ASN A 47 -0.39 -18.59 32.59
C ASN A 47 -0.64 -19.43 33.86
N SER A 48 -0.15 -18.95 35.00
CA SER A 48 -0.31 -19.61 36.30
C SER A 48 -1.76 -19.63 36.83
N THR A 49 -2.69 -18.90 36.22
CA THR A 49 -4.12 -18.84 36.56
C THR A 49 -4.99 -19.63 35.56
N PRO A 50 -4.47 -20.75 35.05
CA PRO A 50 -4.95 -21.49 33.87
C PRO A 50 -5.55 -20.73 32.68
N THR A 51 -5.28 -19.43 32.54
CA THR A 51 -5.76 -18.62 31.43
C THR A 51 -4.86 -18.85 30.23
N GLU A 52 -5.45 -19.27 29.12
CA GLU A 52 -4.71 -19.56 27.89
C GLU A 52 -4.28 -18.27 27.19
N ILE A 53 -2.98 -18.16 26.91
CA ILE A 53 -2.34 -16.96 26.36
C ILE A 53 -1.86 -17.16 24.91
N LEU A 54 -1.59 -18.41 24.51
CA LEU A 54 -1.30 -18.80 23.13
C LEU A 54 -1.96 -20.15 22.85
N THR A 55 -2.67 -20.23 21.73
CA THR A 55 -3.25 -21.46 21.21
C THR A 55 -2.83 -21.67 19.76
N VAL A 56 -2.53 -22.92 19.41
CA VAL A 56 -2.48 -23.39 18.03
C VAL A 56 -3.51 -24.51 17.92
N GLN A 57 -4.54 -24.30 17.10
CA GLN A 57 -5.59 -25.28 16.85
C GLN A 57 -5.13 -26.32 15.84
N ASN A 58 -5.79 -27.48 15.80
CA ASN A 58 -5.40 -28.54 14.89
C ASN A 58 -5.70 -28.23 13.41
N ASP A 59 -6.54 -27.24 13.14
CA ASP A 59 -6.77 -26.67 11.80
C ASP A 59 -5.72 -25.60 11.42
N GLY A 60 -4.75 -25.34 12.31
CA GLY A 60 -3.66 -24.39 12.11
C GLY A 60 -3.96 -22.96 12.56
N ASN A 61 -5.20 -22.65 12.98
CA ASN A 61 -5.54 -21.31 13.46
C ASN A 61 -4.83 -20.99 14.78
N VAL A 62 -4.21 -19.81 14.85
CA VAL A 62 -3.43 -19.35 16.00
C VAL A 62 -4.19 -18.26 16.74
N GLY A 63 -4.32 -18.41 18.06
CA GLY A 63 -4.95 -17.42 18.92
C GLY A 63 -3.97 -16.88 19.96
N VAL A 64 -3.79 -15.57 20.01
CA VAL A 64 -3.06 -14.87 21.08
C VAL A 64 -4.08 -14.21 22.00
N ASN A 65 -4.10 -14.65 23.26
CA ASN A 65 -5.13 -14.28 24.24
C ASN A 65 -6.57 -14.54 23.71
N SER A 66 -6.71 -15.56 22.86
CA SER A 66 -7.96 -15.96 22.21
C SER A 66 -8.09 -17.50 22.28
N PRO A 67 -8.70 -18.02 23.35
CA PRO A 67 -8.60 -19.44 23.71
C PRO A 67 -9.65 -20.33 23.03
N THR A 68 -10.72 -19.79 22.46
CA THR A 68 -11.81 -20.60 21.89
C THR A 68 -11.68 -20.70 20.38
N SER A 69 -12.03 -21.87 19.83
CA SER A 69 -12.04 -22.06 18.38
C SER A 69 -13.01 -21.12 17.68
N THR A 70 -14.16 -20.88 18.30
CA THR A 70 -15.19 -19.96 17.83
C THR A 70 -14.74 -18.50 17.78
N ALA A 71 -13.72 -18.11 18.56
CA ALA A 71 -13.17 -16.76 18.54
C ALA A 71 -12.02 -16.60 17.54
N ASN A 72 -11.43 -17.71 17.08
CA ASN A 72 -10.30 -17.71 16.15
C ASN A 72 -10.81 -17.89 14.72
N THR A 73 -11.40 -16.83 14.18
CA THR A 73 -12.05 -16.81 12.85
C THR A 73 -11.12 -16.42 11.70
N ALA A 74 -9.89 -16.01 12.01
CA ALA A 74 -8.80 -15.74 11.08
C ALA A 74 -7.60 -16.65 11.40
N GLN A 75 -6.69 -16.79 10.44
CA GLN A 75 -5.49 -17.63 10.61
C GLN A 75 -4.68 -17.26 11.85
N LEU A 76 -4.63 -15.95 12.15
CA LEU A 76 -4.06 -15.40 13.37
C LEU A 76 -5.09 -14.43 13.98
N ASN A 77 -5.66 -14.83 15.11
CA ASN A 77 -6.49 -13.95 15.95
C ASN A 77 -5.65 -13.42 17.10
N VAL A 78 -5.57 -12.10 17.21
CA VAL A 78 -4.92 -11.44 18.34
C VAL A 78 -5.96 -10.64 19.10
N ASN A 79 -6.15 -10.96 20.37
CA ASN A 79 -7.07 -10.25 21.25
C ASN A 79 -6.25 -9.48 22.29
N SER A 80 -6.33 -8.15 22.28
CA SER A 80 -5.57 -7.33 23.24
C SER A 80 -6.13 -7.41 24.68
N GLY A 81 -7.32 -7.99 24.86
CA GLY A 81 -8.04 -8.14 26.12
C GLY A 81 -8.65 -6.85 26.67
N ALA A 82 -8.27 -5.69 26.13
CA ALA A 82 -8.79 -4.39 26.50
C ALA A 82 -8.65 -3.39 25.33
N VAL A 83 -9.67 -2.56 25.13
CA VAL A 83 -9.69 -1.52 24.08
C VAL A 83 -8.61 -0.45 24.26
N SER A 84 -8.00 -0.37 25.45
CA SER A 84 -6.89 0.55 25.75
C SER A 84 -5.54 0.10 25.19
N LYS A 85 -5.46 -1.08 24.58
CA LYS A 85 -4.22 -1.65 24.01
C LYS A 85 -4.35 -1.78 22.50
N SER A 86 -3.29 -1.41 21.78
CA SER A 86 -3.18 -1.78 20.36
C SER A 86 -3.12 -3.30 20.23
N VAL A 87 -3.89 -3.84 19.29
CA VAL A 87 -3.87 -5.27 18.95
C VAL A 87 -2.53 -5.67 18.32
N LEU A 88 -1.92 -4.77 17.54
CA LEU A 88 -0.63 -5.01 16.89
C LEU A 88 0.23 -3.74 16.94
N LYS A 89 1.48 -3.88 17.38
CA LYS A 89 2.50 -2.84 17.30
C LYS A 89 3.70 -3.40 16.55
N LEU A 90 4.03 -2.80 15.42
CA LEU A 90 5.19 -3.17 14.60
C LEU A 90 6.30 -2.15 14.86
N ASN A 91 7.47 -2.63 15.31
CA ASN A 91 8.66 -1.80 15.49
C ASN A 91 9.61 -2.02 14.31
N ASN A 92 10.44 -1.03 13.98
CA ASN A 92 11.45 -1.11 12.92
C ASN A 92 10.88 -1.41 11.53
N LEU A 93 9.74 -0.80 11.19
CA LEU A 93 9.18 -0.87 9.83
C LEU A 93 10.15 -0.21 8.84
N SER A 94 10.49 -0.93 7.77
CA SER A 94 11.21 -0.36 6.63
C SER A 94 10.40 0.79 6.02
N ASN A 95 11.08 1.85 5.62
CA ASN A 95 10.45 2.96 4.90
C ASN A 95 10.89 2.95 3.42
N THR A 96 10.14 3.66 2.59
CA THR A 96 10.41 3.80 1.15
C THR A 96 11.61 4.69 0.84
N LYS A 97 12.10 5.46 1.83
CA LYS A 97 13.22 6.40 1.69
C LYS A 97 14.56 5.68 1.67
N ASP A 98 14.77 4.77 2.61
CA ASP A 98 16.09 4.18 2.88
C ASP A 98 16.29 2.80 2.22
N LYS A 99 15.26 2.27 1.51
CA LYS A 99 15.24 1.03 0.66
C LYS A 99 16.22 -0.08 1.08
N SER A 100 16.36 -0.30 2.39
CA SER A 100 17.49 -1.03 2.96
C SER A 100 17.18 -2.52 3.15
N ILE A 101 16.47 -3.21 2.23
CA ILE A 101 16.34 -4.68 2.37
C ILE A 101 15.99 -5.46 1.09
N LEU A 102 16.69 -6.61 0.98
CA LEU A 102 16.45 -7.95 0.38
C LEU A 102 15.38 -8.19 -0.72
N SER A 103 15.71 -9.12 -1.64
CA SER A 103 14.85 -9.69 -2.69
C SER A 103 13.43 -10.02 -2.17
N GLY A 104 12.39 -9.49 -2.83
CA GLY A 104 10.99 -9.84 -2.59
C GLY A 104 10.06 -8.70 -2.19
N VAL A 105 10.56 -7.52 -1.77
CA VAL A 105 9.72 -6.34 -1.46
C VAL A 105 9.70 -5.37 -2.65
N ASN A 106 8.52 -5.13 -3.24
CA ASN A 106 8.33 -4.17 -4.32
C ASN A 106 7.83 -2.82 -3.79
N TYR A 107 8.75 -1.86 -3.62
CA TYR A 107 8.43 -0.49 -3.18
C TYR A 107 7.73 0.38 -4.24
N ASN A 108 7.38 -0.17 -5.40
CA ASN A 108 6.65 0.55 -6.46
C ASN A 108 5.20 0.04 -6.62
N GLN A 109 4.82 -1.00 -5.89
CA GLN A 109 3.47 -1.58 -5.93
C GLN A 109 2.97 -1.73 -4.51
N PHE A 110 2.02 -0.87 -4.13
CA PHE A 110 1.38 -0.91 -2.83
C PHE A 110 -0.07 -1.30 -2.98
N SER A 111 -0.59 -2.03 -2.01
CA SER A 111 -2.03 -2.16 -1.81
C SER A 111 -2.30 -1.98 -0.34
N ASN A 112 -3.21 -1.08 -0.01
CA ASN A 112 -3.58 -0.85 1.38
C ASN A 112 -4.21 -2.12 1.96
N LEU A 113 -3.97 -2.33 3.25
CA LEU A 113 -4.78 -3.26 4.02
C LEU A 113 -5.98 -2.49 4.57
N VAL A 114 -7.16 -3.07 4.44
CA VAL A 114 -8.41 -2.56 5.02
C VAL A 114 -8.93 -3.57 6.04
N VAL A 115 -9.73 -3.07 6.98
CA VAL A 115 -10.28 -3.85 8.09
C VAL A 115 -11.80 -3.76 8.03
N ASP A 116 -12.50 -4.90 8.08
CA ASP A 116 -13.96 -4.91 8.21
C ASP A 116 -14.42 -4.64 9.66
N ASN A 117 -15.73 -4.55 9.87
CA ASN A 117 -16.31 -4.33 11.20
C ASN A 117 -16.10 -5.51 12.17
N ASN A 118 -15.62 -6.66 11.68
CA ASN A 118 -15.30 -7.84 12.48
C ASN A 118 -13.80 -7.94 12.79
N GLY A 119 -12.98 -6.99 12.33
CA GLY A 119 -11.54 -6.99 12.55
C GLY A 119 -10.74 -7.83 11.55
N ASN A 120 -11.37 -8.37 10.49
CA ASN A 120 -10.66 -9.10 9.45
C ASN A 120 -9.86 -8.14 8.58
N VAL A 121 -8.59 -8.44 8.38
CA VAL A 121 -7.69 -7.66 7.53
C VAL A 121 -7.63 -8.30 6.15
N PHE A 122 -7.91 -7.51 5.10
CA PHE A 122 -7.81 -7.96 3.73
C PHE A 122 -7.23 -6.87 2.84
N LYS A 123 -6.72 -7.27 1.67
CA LYS A 123 -6.17 -6.36 0.67
C LYS A 123 -7.29 -5.51 0.10
N GLN A 124 -7.12 -4.18 0.11
CA GLN A 124 -8.03 -3.27 -0.60
C GLN A 124 -7.96 -3.57 -2.09
N PHE A 125 -9.11 -3.55 -2.76
CA PHE A 125 -9.15 -3.63 -4.22
C PHE A 125 -8.27 -2.53 -4.83
N ASP A 126 -7.37 -2.94 -5.72
CA ASP A 126 -6.52 -2.05 -6.49
C ASP A 126 -6.63 -2.43 -7.96
N ILE A 127 -7.21 -1.54 -8.74
CA ILE A 127 -7.43 -1.70 -10.18
C ILE A 127 -6.14 -2.04 -10.94
N LYS A 128 -4.99 -1.57 -10.44
CA LYS A 128 -3.66 -1.83 -11.02
C LYS A 128 -3.25 -3.30 -10.93
N THR A 129 -3.82 -4.04 -9.97
CA THR A 129 -3.45 -5.43 -9.73
C THR A 129 -4.33 -6.42 -10.51
N THR A 130 -5.44 -5.95 -11.07
CA THR A 130 -6.40 -6.79 -11.82
C THR A 130 -6.46 -6.44 -13.31
N ASN A 131 -5.89 -5.31 -13.74
CA ASN A 131 -5.82 -4.91 -15.14
C ASN A 131 -4.37 -4.61 -15.54
N THR A 132 -3.80 -5.42 -16.44
CA THR A 132 -2.41 -5.27 -16.92
C THR A 132 -2.18 -4.02 -17.76
N SER A 133 -3.24 -3.39 -18.28
CA SER A 133 -3.17 -2.12 -19.00
C SER A 133 -3.28 -0.91 -18.06
N ALA A 134 -3.62 -1.12 -16.79
CA ALA A 134 -3.62 -0.06 -15.80
C ALA A 134 -2.18 0.28 -15.38
N SER A 135 -1.88 1.57 -15.22
CA SER A 135 -0.53 2.05 -14.91
C SER A 135 -0.55 3.23 -13.94
N THR A 136 0.58 3.48 -13.28
CA THR A 136 0.85 4.72 -12.53
C THR A 136 1.78 5.63 -13.32
N PHE A 137 1.81 6.89 -12.94
CA PHE A 137 2.72 7.93 -13.42
C PHE A 137 3.07 8.86 -12.25
N ASP A 138 3.30 8.26 -11.07
CA ASP A 138 3.81 8.99 -9.90
C ASP A 138 5.26 9.40 -10.16
N GLY A 139 5.64 10.59 -9.72
CA GLY A 139 7.00 11.09 -9.94
C GLY A 139 7.13 12.59 -9.78
N SER A 140 8.35 13.08 -10.02
CA SER A 140 8.67 14.50 -10.04
C SER A 140 8.74 15.00 -11.47
N TYR A 141 8.10 16.14 -11.72
CA TYR A 141 7.94 16.77 -13.03
C TYR A 141 8.31 18.24 -12.95
N THR A 142 8.71 18.82 -14.09
CA THR A 142 8.99 20.25 -14.21
C THR A 142 8.16 20.81 -15.36
N ALA A 143 7.13 21.58 -15.03
CA ALA A 143 6.31 22.24 -16.01
C ALA A 143 7.04 23.45 -16.59
N THR A 144 6.92 23.66 -17.90
CA THR A 144 7.42 24.84 -18.63
C THR A 144 6.28 25.39 -19.49
N THR A 145 6.51 26.49 -20.21
CA THR A 145 5.51 27.05 -21.13
C THR A 145 5.19 26.11 -22.30
N ALA A 146 6.04 25.13 -22.59
CA ALA A 146 5.77 24.09 -23.57
C ALA A 146 4.94 22.94 -22.98
N SER A 147 3.85 22.59 -23.68
CA SER A 147 3.01 21.44 -23.33
C SER A 147 3.79 20.13 -23.42
N THR A 148 3.84 19.39 -22.32
CA THR A 148 4.60 18.14 -22.16
C THR A 148 3.67 17.01 -21.73
N SER A 149 3.84 15.82 -22.30
CA SER A 149 3.02 14.65 -21.94
C SER A 149 3.31 14.17 -20.52
N LEU A 150 2.26 14.08 -19.70
CA LEU A 150 2.28 13.42 -18.40
C LEU A 150 2.12 11.91 -18.57
N THR A 151 1.14 11.50 -19.37
CA THR A 151 0.86 10.10 -19.67
C THR A 151 0.03 9.95 -20.94
N ASN A 152 0.20 8.83 -21.63
CA ASN A 152 -0.58 8.49 -22.81
C ASN A 152 -1.98 7.98 -22.43
N LEU A 153 -2.97 8.28 -23.27
CA LEU A 153 -4.36 7.89 -23.09
C LEU A 153 -4.75 6.76 -24.04
N SER A 154 -5.59 5.85 -23.54
CA SER A 154 -6.22 4.75 -24.28
C SER A 154 -7.75 4.83 -24.17
N GLY A 155 -8.44 3.98 -24.95
CA GLY A 155 -9.89 3.85 -24.89
C GLY A 155 -10.41 3.46 -23.51
N GLY A 156 -11.32 4.25 -22.95
CA GLY A 156 -11.99 3.96 -21.68
C GLY A 156 -11.18 4.29 -20.43
N ASN A 157 -10.17 5.17 -20.54
CA ASN A 157 -9.38 5.62 -19.42
C ASN A 157 -10.19 6.46 -18.42
N ILE A 158 -10.07 6.08 -17.16
CA ILE A 158 -10.28 6.93 -16.00
C ILE A 158 -8.88 7.20 -15.46
N ILE A 159 -8.58 8.49 -15.27
CA ILE A 159 -7.30 8.94 -14.73
C ILE A 159 -7.58 9.62 -13.40
N HIS A 160 -6.81 9.26 -12.39
CA HIS A 160 -6.78 9.95 -11.11
C HIS A 160 -5.33 10.26 -10.78
N PHE A 161 -5.09 11.39 -10.16
CA PHE A 161 -3.78 11.75 -9.61
C PHE A 161 -3.91 12.91 -8.63
N GLN A 162 -2.99 12.96 -7.68
CA GLN A 162 -2.80 14.10 -6.78
C GLN A 162 -1.53 14.84 -7.18
N ILE A 163 -1.52 16.16 -6.97
CA ILE A 163 -0.34 17.00 -7.20
C ILE A 163 0.07 17.75 -5.94
N LEU A 164 1.37 18.01 -5.81
CA LEU A 164 1.94 18.96 -4.86
C LEU A 164 3.13 19.68 -5.51
N THR A 165 3.17 21.01 -5.43
CA THR A 165 4.41 21.75 -5.71
C THR A 165 5.34 21.68 -4.50
N PRO A 166 6.58 21.18 -4.62
CA PRO A 166 7.48 20.99 -3.48
C PRO A 166 7.95 22.30 -2.85
N ASP A 167 7.92 23.40 -3.62
CA ASP A 167 8.37 24.73 -3.21
C ASP A 167 7.40 25.80 -3.75
N PHE A 168 7.52 27.03 -3.23
CA PHE A 168 6.74 28.22 -3.60
C PHE A 168 7.13 28.74 -4.99
N ASN A 169 6.69 28.08 -6.06
CA ASN A 169 7.09 28.38 -7.45
C ASN A 169 5.93 28.69 -8.40
N LEU A 170 4.68 28.51 -7.97
CA LEU A 170 3.52 28.99 -8.74
C LEU A 170 3.16 30.41 -8.30
N GLY A 171 2.25 31.05 -9.03
CA GLY A 171 1.86 32.42 -8.78
C GLY A 171 3.08 33.34 -8.63
N THR A 172 3.13 34.08 -7.53
CA THR A 172 4.28 34.91 -7.13
C THR A 172 4.98 34.35 -5.89
N GLY A 173 5.12 33.03 -5.83
CA GLY A 173 5.68 32.32 -4.69
C GLY A 173 4.62 31.57 -3.88
N ASP A 174 3.82 30.77 -4.57
CA ASP A 174 2.70 30.00 -4.02
C ASP A 174 2.94 28.49 -4.18
N VAL A 175 2.37 27.71 -3.26
CA VAL A 175 2.30 26.25 -3.32
C VAL A 175 0.87 25.79 -3.62
N LEU A 176 0.74 24.65 -4.29
CA LEU A 176 -0.55 24.05 -4.67
C LEU A 176 -0.57 22.57 -4.32
N TYR A 177 -1.66 22.13 -3.71
CA TYR A 177 -2.11 20.74 -3.65
C TYR A 177 -3.45 20.59 -4.36
N ALA A 178 -3.63 19.53 -5.14
CA ALA A 178 -4.94 19.18 -5.70
C ALA A 178 -5.09 17.67 -5.94
N ASP A 179 -6.33 17.18 -5.83
CA ASP A 179 -6.76 15.82 -6.16
C ASP A 179 -7.66 15.89 -7.39
N ILE A 180 -7.21 15.26 -8.48
CA ILE A 180 -7.72 15.47 -9.83
C ILE A 180 -8.11 14.14 -10.45
N THR A 181 -9.32 14.10 -11.00
CA THR A 181 -9.78 13.02 -11.88
C THR A 181 -10.03 13.57 -13.28
N TRP A 182 -9.70 12.81 -14.31
CA TRP A 182 -10.17 13.07 -15.66
C TRP A 182 -10.84 11.83 -16.25
N THR A 183 -11.96 12.06 -16.92
CA THR A 183 -12.57 11.07 -17.81
C THR A 183 -13.01 11.75 -19.09
N ARG A 184 -13.11 10.99 -20.18
CA ARG A 184 -13.56 11.53 -21.47
C ARG A 184 -14.95 12.18 -21.40
N ASN A 185 -15.86 11.61 -20.62
CA ASN A 185 -17.26 12.03 -20.60
C ASN A 185 -17.52 13.18 -19.61
N ALA A 186 -16.72 13.31 -18.56
CA ALA A 186 -16.87 14.34 -17.54
C ALA A 186 -15.81 15.44 -17.61
N GLY A 187 -14.76 15.28 -18.43
CA GLY A 187 -13.59 16.16 -18.40
C GLY A 187 -12.85 16.05 -17.06
N PHE A 188 -12.15 17.13 -16.70
CA PHE A 188 -11.49 17.27 -15.41
C PHE A 188 -12.48 17.53 -14.28
N VAL A 189 -12.25 16.87 -13.15
CA VAL A 189 -12.91 17.09 -11.88
C VAL A 189 -11.83 17.26 -10.82
N VAL A 190 -11.93 18.33 -10.03
CA VAL A 190 -11.06 18.54 -8.87
C VAL A 190 -11.87 18.23 -7.63
N SER A 191 -11.51 17.16 -6.93
CA SER A 191 -12.26 16.66 -5.76
C SER A 191 -11.88 17.40 -4.48
N ASN A 192 -10.62 17.83 -4.39
CA ASN A 192 -10.07 18.60 -3.28
C ASN A 192 -8.88 19.43 -3.78
N TYR A 193 -8.70 20.64 -3.24
CA TYR A 193 -7.51 21.45 -3.53
C TYR A 193 -7.25 22.47 -2.41
N GLY A 194 -6.02 22.95 -2.34
CA GLY A 194 -5.59 24.02 -1.44
C GLY A 194 -4.29 24.64 -1.93
N TYR A 195 -4.09 25.91 -1.61
CA TYR A 195 -2.88 26.64 -1.95
C TYR A 195 -2.49 27.56 -0.79
N ASP A 196 -1.21 27.91 -0.71
CA ASP A 196 -0.69 28.85 0.28
C ASP A 196 0.43 29.69 -0.34
N SER A 197 0.71 30.84 0.26
CA SER A 197 1.69 31.81 -0.25
C SER A 197 2.87 31.97 0.68
N SER A 198 4.06 32.15 0.11
CA SER A 198 5.24 32.60 0.86
C SER A 198 5.15 34.08 1.26
N SER A 199 4.19 34.82 0.68
CA SER A 199 3.96 36.23 0.93
C SER A 199 2.83 36.46 1.94
N ALA A 200 2.93 37.57 2.69
CA ALA A 200 1.83 38.05 3.53
C ALA A 200 0.66 38.63 2.70
N THR A 201 0.89 38.94 1.42
CA THR A 201 -0.17 39.37 0.50
C THR A 201 -0.79 38.15 -0.16
N ILE A 202 -2.10 38.00 -0.02
CA ILE A 202 -2.85 36.90 -0.65
C ILE A 202 -2.77 37.04 -2.17
N ASN A 203 -2.30 36.00 -2.84
CA ASN A 203 -2.39 35.83 -4.28
C ASN A 203 -3.53 34.84 -4.59
N PRO A 204 -4.76 35.32 -4.85
CA PRO A 204 -5.90 34.41 -4.98
C PRO A 204 -5.74 33.50 -6.18
N MET A 205 -6.09 32.23 -5.99
CA MET A 205 -6.12 31.21 -7.04
C MET A 205 -7.57 30.80 -7.34
N THR A 206 -7.87 30.64 -8.63
CA THR A 206 -9.12 30.06 -9.12
C THR A 206 -8.86 28.78 -9.90
N VAL A 207 -9.81 27.83 -9.81
CA VAL A 207 -9.74 26.59 -10.59
C VAL A 207 -10.69 26.72 -11.78
N ASN A 208 -10.11 26.82 -12.98
CA ASN A 208 -10.85 26.99 -14.22
C ASN A 208 -10.87 25.71 -15.05
N GLY A 209 -11.97 25.46 -15.76
CA GLY A 209 -12.06 24.36 -16.73
C GLY A 209 -12.45 22.99 -16.18
N ALA A 210 -12.98 22.92 -14.95
CA ALA A 210 -13.72 21.74 -14.48
C ALA A 210 -14.86 21.41 -15.45
N GLY A 211 -15.06 20.12 -15.76
CA GLY A 211 -15.98 19.67 -16.79
C GLY A 211 -15.41 19.65 -18.22
N THR A 212 -14.16 20.12 -18.41
CA THR A 212 -13.56 20.27 -19.75
C THR A 212 -12.26 19.48 -19.89
N ASN A 213 -11.62 19.54 -21.07
CA ASN A 213 -10.32 18.91 -21.34
C ASN A 213 -9.13 19.82 -21.03
N THR A 214 -9.35 20.98 -20.42
CA THR A 214 -8.28 21.85 -19.94
C THR A 214 -8.62 22.29 -18.52
N LEU A 215 -7.71 22.05 -17.59
CA LEU A 215 -7.81 22.46 -16.20
C LEU A 215 -6.69 23.46 -15.92
N THR A 216 -7.02 24.61 -15.36
CA THR A 216 -6.04 25.63 -15.00
C THR A 216 -6.21 26.01 -13.54
N PHE A 217 -5.12 25.93 -12.80
CA PHE A 217 -4.96 26.57 -11.49
C PHE A 217 -4.40 27.97 -11.75
N ASP A 218 -5.32 28.93 -11.85
CA ASP A 218 -5.11 30.29 -12.32
C ASP A 218 -4.87 31.21 -11.12
N PHE A 219 -3.63 31.64 -10.95
CA PHE A 219 -3.23 32.58 -9.91
C PHE A 219 -3.37 34.00 -10.45
N ALA A 220 -3.97 34.90 -9.67
CA ALA A 220 -4.19 36.27 -10.10
C ALA A 220 -2.92 37.00 -10.55
N ASN A 221 -1.76 36.64 -9.97
CA ASN A 221 -0.46 37.11 -10.41
C ASN A 221 0.51 35.93 -10.54
N GLY A 222 1.36 35.97 -11.57
CA GLY A 222 2.46 35.05 -11.74
C GLY A 222 2.12 33.80 -12.56
N ALA A 223 2.74 32.65 -12.20
CA ALA A 223 2.68 31.43 -13.00
C ALA A 223 1.48 30.53 -12.65
N ASP A 224 0.74 30.10 -13.67
CA ASP A 224 -0.38 29.16 -13.55
C ASP A 224 0.07 27.74 -13.84
N LEU A 225 -0.60 26.74 -13.24
CA LEU A 225 -0.41 25.35 -13.62
C LEU A 225 -1.58 24.87 -14.48
N VAL A 226 -1.26 24.33 -15.66
CA VAL A 226 -2.26 23.89 -16.64
C VAL A 226 -2.11 22.40 -16.90
N PHE A 227 -3.22 21.67 -16.83
CA PHE A 227 -3.36 20.33 -17.38
C PHE A 227 -4.27 20.36 -18.58
N SER A 228 -3.90 19.66 -19.66
CA SER A 228 -4.72 19.59 -20.85
C SER A 228 -4.74 18.18 -21.42
N VAL A 229 -5.87 17.80 -22.01
CA VAL A 229 -6.01 16.53 -22.70
C VAL A 229 -6.11 16.79 -24.19
N SER A 230 -5.13 16.28 -24.92
CA SER A 230 -5.11 16.30 -26.39
C SER A 230 -5.63 14.98 -26.92
N LEU A 231 -6.87 14.96 -27.40
CA LEU A 231 -7.46 13.77 -28.00
C LEU A 231 -7.17 13.72 -29.50
N THR A 232 -6.65 12.60 -29.98
CA THR A 232 -6.33 12.38 -31.40
C THR A 232 -7.15 11.26 -32.04
N GLY A 233 -7.84 10.43 -31.23
CA GLY A 233 -8.54 9.22 -31.69
C GLY A 233 -10.08 9.25 -31.57
N SER A 234 -10.76 8.51 -32.46
CA SER A 234 -12.21 8.26 -32.42
C SER A 234 -12.63 7.36 -31.25
N VAL A 235 -13.90 7.45 -30.81
CA VAL A 235 -14.50 6.57 -29.79
C VAL A 235 -14.34 5.10 -30.22
N GLY A 236 -13.62 4.30 -29.43
CA GLY A 236 -13.40 2.87 -29.68
C GLY A 236 -11.98 2.47 -30.11
N ALA A 237 -11.04 3.41 -30.29
CA ALA A 237 -9.67 3.08 -30.67
C ALA A 237 -8.87 2.55 -29.46
N GLY A 238 -8.50 1.26 -29.52
CA GLY A 238 -8.03 0.48 -28.38
C GLY A 238 -6.69 0.87 -27.72
N VAL A 239 -5.80 1.65 -28.35
CA VAL A 239 -4.42 1.79 -27.80
C VAL A 239 -3.76 3.18 -27.89
N ASN A 240 -4.33 4.17 -28.59
CA ASN A 240 -3.75 5.52 -28.60
C ASN A 240 -4.83 6.57 -28.87
N MET A 241 -5.31 7.19 -27.81
CA MET A 241 -6.41 8.15 -27.83
C MET A 241 -5.96 9.60 -27.63
N GLY A 242 -4.70 9.80 -27.26
CA GLY A 242 -4.17 11.11 -26.94
C GLY A 242 -3.16 11.08 -25.81
N SER A 243 -2.96 12.25 -25.20
CA SER A 243 -2.14 12.42 -24.00
C SER A 243 -2.84 13.34 -23.01
N LEU A 244 -2.64 13.04 -21.72
CA LEU A 244 -2.76 14.04 -20.66
C LEU A 244 -1.43 14.77 -20.61
N ASN A 245 -1.47 16.09 -20.75
CA ASN A 245 -0.32 16.97 -20.78
C ASN A 245 -0.37 17.96 -19.64
N TYR A 246 0.79 18.55 -19.35
CA TYR A 246 0.96 19.64 -18.41
C TYR A 246 1.82 20.76 -19.00
N SER A 247 1.61 21.98 -18.53
CA SER A 247 2.41 23.16 -18.82
C SER A 247 2.19 24.21 -17.74
N ILE A 248 2.95 25.31 -17.80
CA ILE A 248 2.62 26.53 -17.06
C ILE A 248 2.20 27.65 -18.01
N GLY A 249 1.34 28.53 -17.52
CA GLY A 249 0.89 29.76 -18.17
C GLY A 249 1.07 30.96 -17.25
N GLY A 250 0.41 32.07 -17.57
CA GLY A 250 0.44 33.27 -16.72
C GLY A 250 1.66 34.18 -16.96
N THR A 251 1.78 35.22 -16.14
CA THR A 251 2.81 36.26 -16.29
C THR A 251 4.12 35.83 -15.63
N GLY A 252 5.24 35.93 -16.34
CA GLY A 252 6.57 35.60 -15.79
C GLY A 252 6.87 34.11 -15.63
N ALA A 253 6.01 33.23 -16.14
CA ALA A 253 6.17 31.78 -16.08
C ALA A 253 7.38 31.28 -16.89
N THR A 254 8.33 30.62 -16.22
CA THR A 254 9.53 30.04 -16.86
C THR A 254 9.63 28.54 -16.61
N SER A 255 9.55 28.12 -15.34
CA SER A 255 9.39 26.72 -14.95
C SER A 255 8.76 26.59 -13.55
N ALA A 256 8.08 25.49 -13.29
CA ALA A 256 7.58 25.14 -11.96
C ALA A 256 7.69 23.62 -11.70
N PRO A 257 8.44 23.18 -10.68
CA PRO A 257 8.44 21.77 -10.29
C PRO A 257 7.12 21.40 -9.61
N PHE A 258 6.64 20.18 -9.86
CA PHE A 258 5.53 19.58 -9.14
C PHE A 258 5.72 18.07 -9.07
N ASN A 259 5.10 17.45 -8.09
CA ASN A 259 5.09 16.01 -7.91
C ASN A 259 3.69 15.46 -8.14
N VAL A 260 3.62 14.26 -8.70
CA VAL A 260 2.39 13.47 -8.85
C VAL A 260 2.42 12.30 -7.90
N TYR A 261 1.31 12.06 -7.21
CA TYR A 261 1.11 10.97 -6.26
C TYR A 261 -0.22 10.26 -6.47
N TYR A 262 -0.30 9.03 -5.97
CA TYR A 262 -1.52 8.21 -5.96
C TYR A 262 -2.21 8.17 -7.34
N SER A 263 -1.41 8.22 -8.39
CA SER A 263 -1.92 8.19 -9.74
C SER A 263 -2.39 6.80 -10.11
N PHE A 264 -3.45 6.75 -10.92
CA PHE A 264 -3.74 5.56 -11.69
C PHE A 264 -4.37 5.96 -13.02
N LYS A 265 -4.17 5.08 -14.00
CA LYS A 265 -4.88 5.04 -15.27
C LYS A 265 -5.52 3.67 -15.40
N SER A 266 -6.83 3.59 -15.63
CA SER A 266 -7.60 2.34 -15.49
C SER A 266 -7.42 1.29 -16.59
N ARG A 267 -6.97 1.67 -17.80
CA ARG A 267 -6.79 0.81 -18.98
C ARG A 267 -5.81 1.43 -19.99
#